data_AF-A0A4S4GJN6-F1
#
_entry.id   AF-A0A4S4GJN6-F1
#
_cell.length_a   1.000
_cell.length_b   1.000
_cell.length_c   1.000
_cell.angle_alpha   90.00
_cell.angle_beta   90.00
_cell.angle_gamma   90.00
#
_symmetry.space_group_name_H-M   'P 1'
#
loop_
_entity.id
_entity.type
_entity.pdbx_description
1 polymer ?
#
loop_
_entity_poly.entity_id
_entity_poly.type
_entity_poly.pdbx_seq_one_letter_code
_entity_poly.pdbx_strand_id
1 'polypeptide(L)' 'MKRYQYTLVYERENGFVGVFILGGRDKQSAVSRARQWMQDNGIRSARLSITGMRPSDIEEVIWIEL' A
#
# COMPACT_ATOMS: atom_id res chain seq x y z
N MET A 1 14.93 -13.87 -2.28
CA MET A 1 13.86 -13.06 -1.66
C MET A 1 13.28 -12.16 -2.74
N LYS A 2 11.97 -12.23 -3.00
CA LYS A 2 11.30 -11.26 -3.89
C LYS A 2 11.22 -9.93 -3.15
N ARG A 3 11.77 -8.86 -3.73
CA ARG A 3 11.58 -7.51 -3.21
C ARG A 3 10.27 -7.00 -3.80
N TYR A 4 9.34 -6.66 -2.91
CA TYR A 4 8.08 -6.04 -3.26
C TYR A 4 8.13 -4.58 -2.82
N GLN A 5 7.61 -3.72 -3.67
CA GLN A 5 7.33 -2.33 -3.36
C GLN A 5 5.85 -2.21 -3.01
N TYR A 6 5.54 -1.53 -1.91
CA TYR A 6 4.19 -1.34 -1.43
C TYR A 6 3.85 0.15 -1.45
N THR A 7 2.84 0.53 -2.21
CA THR A 7 2.38 1.91 -2.34
C THR A 7 0.93 1.99 -1.88
N LEU A 8 0.67 2.74 -0.81
CA LEU A 8 -0.67 3.04 -0.35
C LEU A 8 -1.20 4.26 -1.11
N VAL A 9 -2.25 4.07 -1.88
CA VAL A 9 -2.92 5.10 -2.69
C VAL A 9 -4.26 5.40 -2.05
N TYR A 10 -4.48 6.65 -1.65
CA TYR A 10 -5.74 7.09 -1.06
C TYR A 10 -6.23 8.37 -1.72
N GLU A 11 -7.52 8.64 -1.58
CA GLU A 11 -8.15 9.82 -2.15
C GLU A 11 -8.00 11.04 -1.23
N ARG A 12 -7.80 12.20 -1.84
CA ARG A 12 -7.77 13.54 -1.24
C ARG A 12 -8.62 14.47 -2.11
N GLU A 13 -8.95 15.64 -1.59
CA GLU A 13 -9.76 16.64 -2.31
C GLU A 13 -9.25 16.97 -3.73
N ASN A 14 -7.93 16.91 -3.94
CA ASN A 14 -7.29 17.24 -5.23
C ASN A 14 -6.81 16.00 -6.01
N GLY A 15 -7.37 14.82 -5.74
CA GLY A 15 -7.06 13.57 -6.44
C GLY A 15 -6.43 12.51 -5.56
N PHE A 16 -5.61 11.63 -6.15
CA PHE A 16 -5.02 10.49 -5.44
C PHE A 16 -3.59 10.77 -4.99
N VAL A 17 -3.26 10.37 -3.76
CA VAL A 17 -1.91 10.47 -3.21
C VAL A 17 -1.37 9.08 -2.92
N GLY A 18 -0.14 8.83 -3.38
CA GLY A 18 0.60 7.60 -3.12
C GLY A 18 1.66 7.79 -2.04
N VAL A 19 1.70 6.89 -1.06
CA VAL A 19 2.70 6.86 0.02
C VAL A 19 3.38 5.50 0.06
N PHE A 20 4.71 5.51 0.16
CA PHE A 20 5.48 4.28 0.29
C PHE A 20 5.30 3.66 1.68
N ILE A 21 4.85 2.42 1.71
CA ILE A 21 4.75 1.64 2.94
C ILE A 21 5.94 0.68 2.97
N LEU A 22 6.70 0.74 4.07
CA LEU A 22 7.75 -0.26 4.33
C LEU A 22 7.08 -1.59 4.63
N GLY A 23 6.85 -2.44 3.63
CA GLY A 23 6.05 -3.66 3.80
C GLY A 23 6.73 -4.84 4.48
N GLY A 24 8.04 -4.78 4.73
CA GLY A 24 8.79 -5.91 5.30
C GLY A 24 8.97 -7.05 4.30
N ARG A 25 9.12 -8.28 4.80
CA ARG A 25 9.37 -9.49 3.96
C ARG A 25 8.09 -10.20 3.53
N ASP A 26 6.94 -9.82 4.07
CA ASP A 26 5.65 -10.47 3.85
C ASP A 26 4.53 -9.45 3.65
N LYS A 27 3.52 -9.82 2.87
CA LYS A 27 2.40 -8.93 2.50
C LYS A 27 1.56 -8.51 3.71
N GLN A 28 1.45 -9.37 4.72
CA GLN A 28 0.60 -9.13 5.88
C GLN A 28 1.16 -7.99 6.74
N SER A 29 2.48 -7.97 6.95
CA SER A 29 3.20 -6.85 7.56
C SER A 29 2.96 -5.53 6.82
N ALA A 30 2.90 -5.55 5.48
CA ALA A 30 2.60 -4.37 4.68
C ALA A 30 1.18 -3.85 4.88
N VAL A 31 0.19 -4.75 4.90
CA VAL A 31 -1.22 -4.41 5.17
C VAL A 31 -1.38 -3.81 6.57
N SER A 32 -0.77 -4.43 7.59
CA SER A 32 -0.86 -3.90 8.97
C SER A 32 -0.24 -2.51 9.10
N ARG A 33 0.91 -2.28 8.46
CA ARG A 33 1.55 -0.94 8.45
C ARG A 33 0.75 0.08 7.66
N ALA A 34 0.15 -0.32 6.54
CA ALA A 34 -0.77 0.53 5.79
C ALA A 34 -1.97 0.95 6.66
N ARG A 35 -2.60 0.00 7.38
CA ARG A 35 -3.69 0.30 8.31
C ARG A 35 -3.29 1.26 9.42
N GLN A 36 -2.12 1.03 10.04
CA GLN A 36 -1.62 1.94 11.08
C GLN A 36 -1.41 3.34 10.52
N TRP A 37 -0.75 3.46 9.36
CA TRP A 37 -0.53 4.76 8.72
C TRP A 37 -1.86 5.45 8.37
N MET A 38 -2.85 4.70 7.88
CA MET A 38 -4.19 5.22 7.61
C MET A 38 -4.86 5.76 8.87
N GLN A 39 -4.76 5.05 10.01
CA GLN A 39 -5.29 5.49 11.30
C GLN A 39 -4.62 6.79 11.75
N ASP A 40 -3.29 6.85 11.69
CA ASP A 40 -2.50 8.00 12.10
C ASP A 40 -2.80 9.25 11.25
N ASN A 41 -3.26 9.07 10.01
CA ASN A 41 -3.52 10.13 9.04
C ASN A 41 -5.02 10.38 8.76
N GLY A 42 -5.91 9.73 9.50
CA GLY A 42 -7.37 9.88 9.36
C GLY A 42 -7.92 9.43 8.00
N ILE A 43 -7.28 8.47 7.33
CA ILE A 43 -7.71 7.91 6.05
C ILE A 43 -8.62 6.71 6.27
N ARG A 44 -9.84 6.73 5.74
CA ARG A 44 -10.80 5.61 5.91
C ARG A 44 -10.66 4.51 4.86
N SER A 45 -10.27 4.86 3.66
CA SER A 45 -10.18 3.94 2.52
C SER A 45 -8.94 4.21 1.69
N ALA A 46 -8.29 3.13 1.25
CA ALA A 46 -7.10 3.20 0.42
C ALA A 46 -6.90 1.90 -0.39
N ARG A 47 -6.15 2.00 -1.48
CA ARG A 47 -5.61 0.88 -2.26
C ARG A 47 -4.15 0.67 -1.88
N LEU A 48 -3.78 -0.53 -1.46
CA LEU A 48 -2.39 -0.94 -1.36
C LEU A 48 -1.98 -1.62 -2.66
N SER A 49 -1.19 -0.92 -3.48
CA SER A 49 -0.54 -1.46 -4.67
C SER A 49 0.74 -2.19 -4.26
N ILE A 50 0.91 -3.41 -4.78
CA ILE A 50 2.05 -4.28 -4.56
C ILE A 50 2.67 -4.53 -5.92
N THR A 51 3.84 -3.95 -6.15
CA THR A 51 4.59 -4.13 -7.39
C THR A 51 5.85 -4.94 -7.09
N GLY A 52 6.05 -6.04 -7.82
CA GLY A 52 7.33 -6.72 -7.78
C GLY A 52 8.41 -5.90 -8.51
N MET A 53 9.67 -6.02 -8.11
CA MET A 53 10.76 -5.25 -8.74
C MET A 53 11.20 -5.79 -10.11
N ARG A 54 10.58 -6.86 -10.63
CA ARG A 54 10.86 -7.33 -12.00
C ARG A 54 9.84 -6.71 -12.97
N PRO A 55 10.27 -6.31 -14.18
CA PRO A 55 9.36 -5.79 -15.20
C PRO A 55 8.20 -6.72 -15.57
N SER A 56 8.35 -8.02 -15.32
CA SER A 56 7.33 -9.05 -15.58
C SER A 56 6.40 -9.32 -14.40
N ASP A 57 6.63 -8.70 -13.24
CA ASP A 57 5.81 -8.95 -12.06
C ASP A 57 4.46 -8.23 -12.22
N ILE A 58 3.38 -8.99 -12.03
CA ILE A 58 2.01 -8.46 -12.10
C ILE A 58 1.79 -7.55 -10.88
N GLU A 59 1.20 -6.38 -11.10
CA GLU A 59 0.74 -5.50 -10.03
C GLU A 59 -0.45 -6.16 -9.32
N GLU A 60 -0.31 -6.34 -8.01
CA GLU A 60 -1.40 -6.81 -7.15
C GLU A 60 -1.95 -5.64 -6.35
N VAL A 61 -3.27 -5.58 -6.22
CA VAL A 61 -3.96 -4.49 -5.54
C VAL A 61 -4.82 -5.05 -4.43
N ILE A 62 -4.65 -4.51 -3.22
CA ILE A 62 -5.47 -4.84 -2.05
C ILE A 62 -6.24 -3.60 -1.62
N TRP A 63 -7.56 -3.69 -1.55
CA TRP A 63 -8.39 -2.64 -0.96
C TRP A 63 -8.36 -2.74 0.56
N ILE A 64 -8.15 -1.61 1.23
CA ILE A 64 -8.08 -1.50 2.68
C ILE A 64 -9.09 -0.45 3.13
N GLU A 65 -9.96 -0.88 4.04
CA GLU A 65 -10.92 -0.04 4.76
C GLU A 65 -10.64 -0.19 6.27
N LEU A 66 -10.81 0.91 7.02
CA LEU A 66 -10.66 0.95 8.49
C LEU A 66 -12.01 0.90 9.21
#